data_AF-A0A397H5K9-F1
#
_entry.id   AF-A0A397H5K9-F1
#
_cell.length_a   1.000
_cell.length_b   1.000
_cell.length_c   1.000
_cell.angle_alpha   90.00
_cell.angle_beta   90.00
_cell.angle_gamma   90.00
#
_symmetry.space_group_name_H-M   'P 1'
#
loop_
_entity.id
_entity.type
_entity.pdbx_description
1 polymer ?
#
loop_
_entity_poly.entity_id
_entity_poly.type
_entity_poly.pdbx_seq_one_letter_code
_entity_poly.pdbx_strand_id
1 'polypeptide(L)'
;MFNAPEKCILAIGKTGNGKSFTATIFGAKAESGSSTKSVTEKVAVHDCGNNCKYVDTPGFDDSNEGKADSETARVILRTMQNEGITNLTTILWFVVPDIRALGSFHRQARFIDTLAQYYDGNVWDNVIIVHKGQKILLGPRDAANEIARNSYKSRHGKFPNNDDDLLKKTSDFAILLFESEEVSNIIRKGNHSSDELNGDGIFKACEPERISAMYESLMKEHLEHPIPLKFKKFKCEKCPEDTDPRLSVAKCHLDGEFIHNNNKVMIHLGNKEMRHPKGTYWCHTEAKEKYHPETASKYHINSTQILIHKKSGRSSIHTGMFCDGEEYETRDHSASANTLRIITIGIVDRHDKKRKPSYYSCCGGDKSSPGCTTKSVCCDEDQGCKLVFTCCQENGIGCKEGFQCCDKPVGDIGCKERYKCCQDLERCTNLYECCKKKVGDNGCEEFYTCCKRSANEPQGCYPVCEDCRKEHSSKGCKEVCKGCKKIRSENDGCEKVRHNFPGAQNYSWILDDNRV
;
A
#
# COMPACT_ATOMS: atom_id res chain seq x y z
N MET A 1 40.12 36.57 -43.82
CA MET A 1 39.61 36.54 -42.44
C MET A 1 39.03 35.18 -42.19
N PHE A 2 39.50 34.45 -41.18
CA PHE A 2 38.76 33.30 -40.66
C PHE A 2 37.71 33.86 -39.71
N ASN A 3 36.43 33.58 -39.96
CA ASN A 3 35.38 33.94 -39.02
C ASN A 3 35.57 33.11 -37.74
N ALA A 4 35.50 33.76 -36.57
CA ALA A 4 35.51 33.03 -35.31
C ALA A 4 34.34 32.03 -35.27
N PRO A 5 34.55 30.80 -34.75
CA PRO A 5 33.49 29.80 -34.69
C PRO A 5 32.28 30.32 -33.89
N GLU A 6 31.07 30.01 -34.36
CA GLU A 6 29.83 30.40 -33.69
C GLU A 6 29.77 29.75 -32.30
N LYS A 7 29.71 30.58 -31.26
CA LYS A 7 29.65 30.18 -29.87
C LYS A 7 28.20 30.21 -29.41
N CYS A 8 27.60 29.06 -29.10
CA CYS A 8 26.24 29.00 -28.55
C CYS A 8 26.26 28.50 -27.11
N ILE A 9 25.64 29.26 -26.21
CA ILE A 9 25.48 28.93 -24.79
C ILE A 9 23.99 28.70 -24.51
N LEU A 10 23.64 27.56 -23.91
CA LEU A 10 22.27 27.26 -23.46
C LEU A 10 22.21 27.25 -21.93
N ALA A 11 21.33 28.07 -21.36
CA ALA A 11 21.09 28.11 -19.92
C ALA A 11 19.92 27.17 -19.54
N ILE A 12 20.10 26.28 -18.57
CA ILE A 12 19.05 25.37 -18.09
C ILE A 12 18.96 25.48 -16.56
N GLY A 13 17.75 25.52 -16.02
CA GLY A 13 17.53 25.52 -14.56
C GLY A 13 16.24 26.22 -14.14
N LYS A 14 15.94 26.17 -12.85
CA LYS A 14 14.74 26.78 -12.26
C LYS A 14 14.74 28.32 -12.39
N THR A 15 13.57 28.93 -12.20
CA THR A 15 13.46 30.39 -12.05
C THR A 15 14.19 30.86 -10.79
N GLY A 16 14.81 32.04 -10.84
CA GLY A 16 15.62 32.60 -9.74
C GLY A 16 17.07 32.10 -9.64
N ASN A 17 17.48 31.10 -10.45
CA ASN A 17 18.85 30.55 -10.35
C ASN A 17 19.95 31.41 -11.00
N GLY A 18 19.63 32.53 -11.65
CA GLY A 18 20.62 33.48 -12.18
C GLY A 18 20.96 33.36 -13.68
N LYS A 19 20.13 32.63 -14.45
CA LYS A 19 20.30 32.45 -15.92
C LYS A 19 20.37 33.78 -16.67
N SER A 20 19.34 34.61 -16.55
CA SER A 20 19.24 35.92 -17.20
C SER A 20 20.29 36.94 -16.72
N PHE A 21 20.77 36.83 -15.47
CA PHE A 21 21.94 37.59 -15.01
C PHE A 21 23.22 37.15 -15.73
N THR A 22 23.42 35.84 -15.89
CA THR A 22 24.58 35.34 -16.64
C THR A 22 24.51 35.73 -18.13
N ALA A 23 23.32 35.88 -18.71
CA ALA A 23 23.17 36.46 -20.04
C ALA A 23 23.78 37.87 -20.14
N THR A 24 23.58 38.74 -19.14
CA THR A 24 24.18 40.10 -19.13
C THR A 24 25.69 40.08 -18.95
N ILE A 25 26.26 39.10 -18.22
CA ILE A 25 27.71 38.87 -18.14
C ILE A 25 28.30 38.58 -19.53
N PHE A 26 27.60 37.83 -20.38
CA PHE A 26 28.00 37.63 -21.78
C PHE A 26 27.65 38.80 -22.71
N GLY A 27 27.15 39.94 -22.21
CA GLY A 27 26.85 41.12 -23.01
C GLY A 27 25.42 41.16 -23.59
N ALA A 28 24.51 40.27 -23.18
CA ALA A 28 23.12 40.37 -23.58
C ALA A 28 22.45 41.63 -23.00
N LYS A 29 21.71 42.35 -23.84
CA LYS A 29 20.83 43.46 -23.43
C LYS A 29 19.52 42.91 -22.83
N ALA A 30 19.62 42.20 -21.71
CA ALA A 30 18.50 41.61 -20.99
C ALA A 30 18.13 42.42 -19.74
N GLU A 31 16.84 42.58 -19.46
CA GLU A 31 16.36 43.18 -18.21
C GLU A 31 16.44 42.15 -17.08
N SER A 32 17.45 42.26 -16.20
CA SER A 32 17.60 41.37 -15.05
C SER A 32 16.69 41.79 -13.89
N GLY A 33 15.47 41.24 -13.85
CA GLY A 33 14.55 41.45 -12.72
C GLY A 33 14.93 40.62 -11.48
N SER A 34 14.96 41.25 -10.30
CA SER A 34 15.26 40.62 -9.01
C SER A 34 14.04 39.96 -8.32
N SER A 35 12.89 39.91 -8.98
CA SER A 35 11.63 39.44 -8.40
C SER A 35 11.48 37.92 -8.45
N THR A 36 10.70 37.35 -7.52
CA THR A 36 10.33 35.92 -7.52
C THR A 36 9.30 35.53 -8.59
N LYS A 37 8.80 36.48 -9.39
CA LYS A 37 8.01 36.18 -10.60
C LYS A 37 8.97 35.94 -11.78
N SER A 38 8.69 34.92 -12.57
CA SER A 38 9.46 34.61 -13.77
C SER A 38 9.53 35.82 -14.70
N VAL A 39 10.75 36.35 -14.91
CA VAL A 39 11.04 37.40 -15.89
C VAL A 39 11.05 36.81 -17.31
N THR A 40 11.37 35.52 -17.43
CA THR A 40 11.54 34.79 -18.68
C THR A 40 10.36 33.85 -18.92
N GLU A 41 9.20 34.37 -19.33
CA GLU A 41 8.02 33.54 -19.68
C GLU A 41 8.21 32.75 -21.00
N LYS A 42 9.18 33.15 -21.82
CA LYS A 42 9.48 32.60 -23.15
C LYS A 42 10.98 32.41 -23.29
N VAL A 43 11.40 31.43 -24.08
CA VAL A 43 12.81 31.25 -24.46
C VAL A 43 13.26 32.48 -25.24
N ALA A 44 14.37 33.09 -24.81
CA ALA A 44 14.98 34.25 -25.46
C ALA A 44 16.35 33.86 -26.00
N VAL A 45 16.66 34.27 -27.23
CA VAL A 45 17.99 34.11 -27.84
C VAL A 45 18.59 35.49 -27.99
N HIS A 46 19.68 35.73 -27.26
CA HIS A 46 20.40 37.00 -27.26
C HIS A 46 21.64 36.89 -28.14
N ASP A 47 21.80 37.86 -29.04
CA ASP A 47 23.10 38.13 -29.66
C ASP A 47 23.97 38.88 -28.63
N CYS A 48 25.09 38.25 -28.27
CA CYS A 48 26.06 38.71 -27.28
C CYS A 48 27.28 39.38 -27.95
N GLY A 49 27.28 39.54 -29.28
CA GLY A 49 28.45 39.96 -30.05
C GLY A 49 29.50 38.85 -30.16
N ASN A 50 30.59 39.10 -30.89
CA ASN A 50 31.70 38.15 -31.10
C ASN A 50 31.27 36.74 -31.57
N ASN A 51 30.23 36.65 -32.41
CA ASN A 51 29.58 35.40 -32.82
C ASN A 51 29.06 34.53 -31.66
N CYS A 52 28.71 35.15 -30.52
CA CYS A 52 28.16 34.49 -29.34
C CYS A 52 26.63 34.64 -29.30
N LYS A 53 25.91 33.52 -29.17
CA LYS A 53 24.48 33.45 -28.89
C LYS A 53 24.26 32.89 -27.49
N TYR A 54 23.42 33.55 -26.69
CA TYR A 54 22.98 33.06 -25.39
C TYR A 54 21.49 32.74 -25.41
N VAL A 55 21.14 31.47 -25.17
CA VAL A 55 19.75 31.00 -25.08
C VAL A 55 19.34 30.97 -23.60
N ASP A 56 18.61 32.00 -23.16
CA ASP A 56 17.97 32.04 -21.84
C ASP A 56 16.62 31.34 -21.89
N THR A 57 16.34 30.49 -20.90
CA THR A 57 15.13 29.67 -20.87
C THR A 57 14.20 30.06 -19.72
N PRO A 58 12.89 29.81 -19.83
CA PRO A 58 12.02 29.81 -18.65
C PRO A 58 12.53 28.85 -17.57
N GLY A 59 12.00 28.98 -16.35
CA GLY A 59 12.21 28.01 -15.29
C GLY A 59 11.81 26.60 -15.73
N PHE A 60 12.77 25.69 -15.74
CA PHE A 60 12.47 24.26 -15.79
C PHE A 60 11.85 23.85 -14.44
N ASP A 61 10.81 23.03 -14.43
CA ASP A 61 10.02 22.68 -13.24
C ASP A 61 9.17 23.81 -12.61
N ASP A 62 8.93 24.93 -13.29
CA ASP A 62 7.97 25.95 -12.84
C ASP A 62 6.52 25.42 -13.04
N SER A 63 5.95 24.84 -11.98
CA SER A 63 4.63 24.19 -11.90
C SER A 63 3.42 25.10 -12.20
N ASN A 64 3.30 25.60 -13.43
CA ASN A 64 2.00 25.99 -13.96
C ASN A 64 1.20 24.72 -14.27
N GLU A 65 0.04 24.55 -13.65
CA GLU A 65 -0.76 23.29 -13.64
C GLU A 65 -1.21 22.77 -15.03
N GLY A 66 -0.90 23.49 -16.11
CA GLY A 66 -1.16 23.09 -17.51
C GLY A 66 0.08 22.92 -18.41
N LYS A 67 1.32 23.07 -17.92
CA LYS A 67 2.55 22.92 -18.73
C LYS A 67 3.46 21.82 -18.17
N ALA A 68 3.53 20.69 -18.86
CA ALA A 68 4.49 19.63 -18.56
C ALA A 68 5.91 20.01 -19.02
N ASP A 69 6.95 19.51 -18.34
CA ASP A 69 8.36 19.81 -18.68
C ASP A 69 8.75 19.43 -20.12
N SER A 70 8.06 18.44 -20.71
CA SER A 70 8.19 18.08 -22.12
C SER A 70 7.79 19.21 -23.06
N GLU A 71 6.84 20.06 -22.69
CA GLU A 71 6.48 21.25 -23.45
C GLU A 71 7.58 22.32 -23.36
N THR A 72 8.16 22.53 -22.18
CA THR A 72 9.28 23.46 -21.98
C THR A 72 10.50 23.05 -22.82
N ALA A 73 10.91 21.78 -22.73
CA ALA A 73 11.98 21.20 -23.56
C ALA A 73 11.72 21.39 -25.07
N ARG A 74 10.48 21.14 -25.50
CA ARG A 74 10.04 21.27 -26.89
C ARG A 74 10.06 22.71 -27.39
N VAL A 75 9.65 23.68 -26.56
CA VAL A 75 9.72 25.11 -26.88
C VAL A 75 11.18 25.55 -27.02
N ILE A 76 12.08 25.12 -26.14
CA ILE A 76 13.53 25.40 -26.24
C ILE A 76 14.08 24.88 -27.57
N LEU A 77 13.91 23.59 -27.85
CA LEU A 77 14.40 22.96 -29.09
C LEU A 77 13.83 23.61 -30.35
N ARG A 78 12.54 23.98 -30.34
CA ARG A 78 11.89 24.65 -31.47
C ARG A 78 12.43 26.07 -31.68
N THR A 79 12.67 26.83 -30.60
CA THR A 79 13.30 28.15 -30.70
C THR A 79 14.71 28.03 -31.27
N MET A 80 15.53 27.10 -30.76
CA MET A 80 16.89 26.88 -31.28
C MET A 80 16.89 26.49 -32.77
N GLN A 81 15.95 25.64 -33.20
CA GLN A 81 15.79 25.30 -34.62
C GLN A 81 15.38 26.50 -35.47
N ASN A 82 14.43 27.32 -35.00
CA ASN A 82 13.96 28.51 -35.73
C ASN A 82 15.07 29.57 -35.87
N GLU A 83 15.90 29.74 -34.85
CA GLU A 83 17.07 30.65 -34.83
C GLU A 83 18.31 30.08 -35.56
N GLY A 84 18.14 28.95 -36.27
CA GLY A 84 19.20 28.32 -37.07
C GLY A 84 20.37 27.75 -36.26
N ILE A 85 20.20 27.52 -34.96
CA ILE A 85 21.27 27.04 -34.07
C ILE A 85 21.51 25.55 -34.35
N THR A 86 22.60 25.26 -35.05
CA THR A 86 23.00 23.89 -35.45
C THR A 86 24.07 23.27 -34.54
N ASN A 87 24.75 24.08 -33.72
CA ASN A 87 25.82 23.66 -32.83
C ASN A 87 25.64 24.32 -31.46
N LEU A 88 25.86 23.55 -30.40
CA LEU A 88 25.80 24.02 -29.02
C LEU A 88 27.17 23.87 -28.37
N THR A 89 27.82 24.99 -28.05
CA THR A 89 29.15 25.00 -27.46
C THR A 89 29.11 24.59 -26.01
N THR A 90 28.27 25.24 -25.20
CA THR A 90 28.23 25.03 -23.75
C THR A 90 26.80 24.98 -23.23
N ILE A 91 26.56 24.08 -22.29
CA ILE A 91 25.34 24.05 -21.48
C ILE A 91 25.69 24.55 -20.08
N LEU A 92 25.05 25.63 -19.65
CA LEU A 92 25.14 26.12 -18.26
C LEU A 92 23.94 25.58 -17.48
N TRP A 93 24.19 24.60 -16.61
CA TRP A 93 23.15 23.98 -15.80
C TRP A 93 23.10 24.61 -14.40
N PHE A 94 22.18 25.55 -14.22
CA PHE A 94 21.99 26.35 -13.02
C PHE A 94 21.20 25.61 -11.96
N VAL A 95 21.89 25.17 -10.91
CA VAL A 95 21.34 24.38 -9.81
C VAL A 95 21.47 25.11 -8.47
N VAL A 96 20.59 24.77 -7.53
CA VAL A 96 20.66 25.21 -6.13
C VAL A 96 20.71 23.95 -5.28
N PRO A 97 21.59 23.84 -4.28
CA PRO A 97 21.66 22.67 -3.41
C PRO A 97 20.36 22.50 -2.60
N ASP A 98 19.48 21.62 -3.08
CA ASP A 98 18.26 21.19 -2.40
C ASP A 98 18.07 19.67 -2.59
N ILE A 99 18.22 18.92 -1.50
CA ILE A 99 18.01 17.47 -1.48
C ILE A 99 16.58 17.05 -1.84
N ARG A 100 15.59 17.95 -1.70
CA ARG A 100 14.20 17.71 -2.09
C ARG A 100 13.98 17.89 -3.61
N ALA A 101 14.95 18.47 -4.32
CA ALA A 101 14.87 18.72 -5.76
C ALA A 101 15.38 17.56 -6.64
N LEU A 102 15.71 16.38 -6.09
CA LEU A 102 16.24 15.24 -6.85
C LEU A 102 15.43 14.91 -8.12
N GLY A 103 14.10 14.83 -8.02
CA GLY A 103 13.22 14.57 -9.16
C GLY A 103 13.24 15.67 -10.24
N SER A 104 13.56 16.91 -9.87
CA SER A 104 13.75 18.04 -10.79
C SER A 104 15.12 17.95 -11.48
N PHE A 105 16.18 17.60 -10.75
CA PHE A 105 17.50 17.36 -11.36
C PHE A 105 17.46 16.23 -12.40
N HIS A 106 16.76 15.12 -12.15
CA HIS A 106 16.61 14.06 -13.16
C HIS A 106 15.86 14.53 -14.41
N ARG A 107 14.87 15.43 -14.30
CA ARG A 107 14.14 15.95 -15.47
C ARG A 107 15.00 16.89 -16.30
N GLN A 108 15.75 17.78 -15.64
CA GLN A 108 16.72 18.67 -16.30
C GLN A 108 17.86 17.87 -16.95
N ALA A 109 18.41 16.88 -16.26
CA ALA A 109 19.46 16.00 -16.78
C ALA A 109 18.98 15.17 -17.99
N ARG A 110 17.74 14.65 -17.97
CA ARG A 110 17.13 14.00 -19.14
C ARG A 110 17.02 14.95 -20.33
N PHE A 111 16.62 16.20 -20.10
CA PHE A 111 16.55 17.18 -21.18
C PHE A 111 17.93 17.47 -21.78
N ILE A 112 18.95 17.68 -20.93
CA ILE A 112 20.35 17.84 -21.35
C ILE A 112 20.78 16.68 -22.26
N ASP A 113 20.56 15.43 -21.83
CA ASP A 113 20.89 14.23 -22.60
C ASP A 113 20.17 14.17 -23.96
N THR A 114 18.88 14.57 -24.03
CA THR A 114 18.13 14.59 -25.31
C THR A 114 18.62 15.61 -26.35
N LEU A 115 19.43 16.61 -25.95
CA LEU A 115 20.09 17.52 -26.90
C LEU A 115 21.05 16.73 -27.81
N ALA A 116 21.72 15.73 -27.24
CA ALA A 116 22.69 14.85 -27.90
C ALA A 116 22.12 13.54 -28.44
N GLN A 117 20.79 13.39 -28.58
CA GLN A 117 20.16 12.12 -29.00
C GLN A 117 20.73 11.54 -30.32
N TYR A 118 21.25 12.38 -31.22
CA TYR A 118 21.88 11.98 -32.50
C TYR A 118 23.36 12.39 -32.60
N TYR A 119 23.99 12.61 -31.46
CA TYR A 119 25.42 12.86 -31.32
C TYR A 119 26.09 11.61 -30.72
N ASP A 120 27.14 11.15 -31.37
CA ASP A 120 27.85 9.92 -30.98
C ASP A 120 28.81 10.15 -29.80
N GLY A 121 29.07 11.42 -29.45
CA GLY A 121 29.86 11.80 -28.28
C GLY A 121 29.05 11.88 -26.99
N ASN A 122 29.67 12.49 -25.97
CA ASN A 122 29.09 12.70 -24.65
C ASN A 122 28.62 14.15 -24.51
N VAL A 123 27.36 14.38 -24.15
CA VAL A 123 26.85 15.76 -23.95
C VAL A 123 27.48 16.44 -22.75
N TRP A 124 27.85 15.64 -21.74
CA TRP A 124 28.33 16.10 -20.45
C TRP A 124 29.76 16.66 -20.52
N ASP A 125 30.48 16.41 -21.62
CA ASP A 125 31.77 17.02 -21.95
C ASP A 125 31.68 18.53 -22.23
N ASN A 126 30.47 19.08 -22.40
CA ASN A 126 30.20 20.49 -22.69
C ASN A 126 29.30 21.16 -21.62
N VAL A 127 29.13 20.52 -20.46
CA VAL A 127 28.26 21.00 -19.37
C VAL A 127 29.09 21.67 -18.27
N ILE A 128 28.65 22.85 -17.84
CA ILE A 128 29.10 23.49 -16.59
C ILE A 128 27.93 23.49 -15.60
N ILE A 129 28.11 22.85 -14.45
CA ILE A 129 27.16 22.89 -13.34
C ILE A 129 27.40 24.18 -12.56
N VAL A 130 26.52 25.16 -12.76
CA VAL A 130 26.61 26.48 -12.11
C VAL A 130 25.78 26.45 -10.82
N HIS A 131 26.40 26.73 -9.67
CA HIS A 131 25.72 26.68 -8.38
C HIS A 131 25.96 27.89 -7.49
N LYS A 132 24.91 28.27 -6.73
CA LYS A 132 25.00 29.34 -5.73
C LYS A 132 25.58 28.81 -4.43
N GLY A 133 26.66 29.44 -3.96
CA GLY A 133 27.30 29.13 -2.67
C GLY A 133 28.12 27.84 -2.66
N GLN A 134 28.27 27.25 -1.46
CA GLN A 134 29.20 26.16 -1.18
C GLN A 134 29.04 24.95 -2.11
N LYS A 135 30.16 24.23 -2.30
CA LYS A 135 30.29 23.06 -3.17
C LYS A 135 29.15 22.05 -2.97
N ILE A 136 28.41 21.77 -4.03
CA ILE A 136 27.36 20.76 -3.99
C ILE A 136 28.01 19.38 -3.85
N LEU A 137 27.86 18.76 -2.67
CA LEU A 137 28.43 17.44 -2.41
C LEU A 137 27.73 16.31 -3.18
N LEU A 138 26.39 16.33 -3.26
CA LEU A 138 25.56 15.28 -3.88
C LEU A 138 24.26 15.89 -4.47
N GLY A 139 23.65 15.20 -5.44
CA GLY A 139 22.36 15.56 -6.06
C GLY A 139 22.44 15.74 -7.59
N PRO A 140 22.84 16.92 -8.11
CA PRO A 140 22.89 17.18 -9.56
C PRO A 140 23.85 16.25 -10.32
N ARG A 141 25.07 16.04 -9.79
CA ARG A 141 26.04 15.09 -10.35
C ARG A 141 25.53 13.65 -10.31
N ASP A 142 24.79 13.25 -9.28
CA ASP A 142 24.21 11.90 -9.19
C ASP A 142 23.09 11.70 -10.23
N ALA A 143 22.20 12.69 -10.36
CA ALA A 143 21.15 12.68 -11.36
C ALA A 143 21.72 12.67 -12.79
N ALA A 144 22.75 13.47 -13.06
CA ALA A 144 23.47 13.45 -14.34
C ALA A 144 24.15 12.11 -14.60
N ASN A 145 24.85 11.53 -13.61
CA ASN A 145 25.49 10.22 -13.71
C ASN A 145 24.49 9.11 -14.02
N GLU A 146 23.34 9.08 -13.33
CA GLU A 146 22.30 8.07 -13.58
C GLU A 146 21.77 8.18 -15.03
N ILE A 147 21.45 9.39 -15.48
CA ILE A 147 20.96 9.60 -16.85
C ILE A 147 22.04 9.25 -17.88
N ALA A 148 23.28 9.74 -17.71
CA ALA A 148 24.40 9.44 -18.61
C ALA A 148 24.66 7.93 -18.73
N ARG A 149 24.68 7.19 -17.61
CA ARG A 149 24.88 5.72 -17.61
C ARG A 149 23.72 4.99 -18.28
N ASN A 150 22.48 5.44 -18.08
CA ASN A 150 21.30 4.85 -18.73
C ASN A 150 21.30 5.10 -20.26
N SER A 151 21.62 6.32 -20.69
CA SER A 151 21.70 6.68 -22.11
C SER A 151 22.90 6.04 -22.82
N TYR A 152 24.03 5.87 -22.13
CA TYR A 152 25.14 5.04 -22.62
C TYR A 152 24.68 3.59 -22.82
N LYS A 153 23.98 3.00 -21.83
CA LYS A 153 23.46 1.63 -21.92
C LYS A 153 22.48 1.46 -23.09
N SER A 154 21.58 2.42 -23.30
CA SER A 154 20.65 2.38 -24.43
C SER A 154 21.38 2.44 -25.78
N ARG A 155 22.40 3.31 -25.92
CA ARG A 155 23.19 3.43 -27.16
C ARG A 155 24.11 2.25 -27.46
N HIS A 156 24.71 1.62 -26.43
CA HIS A 156 25.77 0.61 -26.60
C HIS A 156 25.36 -0.81 -26.19
N GLY A 157 24.14 -1.04 -25.69
CA GLY A 157 23.66 -2.33 -25.22
C GLY A 157 24.30 -2.85 -23.92
N LYS A 158 25.27 -2.12 -23.37
CA LYS A 158 26.01 -2.45 -22.14
C LYS A 158 26.19 -1.21 -21.28
N PHE A 159 26.28 -1.38 -19.96
CA PHE A 159 26.71 -0.28 -19.09
C PHE A 159 28.16 0.13 -19.43
N PRO A 160 28.54 1.39 -19.15
CA PRO A 160 29.94 1.80 -19.20
C PRO A 160 30.74 1.03 -18.12
N ASN A 161 32.06 0.95 -18.27
CA ASN A 161 32.90 0.30 -17.26
C ASN A 161 32.80 1.05 -15.92
N ASN A 162 33.22 0.42 -14.82
CA ASN A 162 33.17 1.07 -13.51
C ASN A 162 34.13 2.27 -13.41
N ASP A 163 35.20 2.29 -14.22
CA ASP A 163 36.19 3.37 -14.28
C ASP A 163 35.81 4.49 -15.28
N ASP A 164 34.76 4.30 -16.07
CA ASP A 164 34.27 5.28 -17.05
C ASP A 164 33.39 6.34 -16.35
N ASP A 165 34.04 7.35 -15.76
CA ASP A 165 33.35 8.56 -15.28
C ASP A 165 32.85 9.39 -16.47
N LEU A 166 31.56 9.26 -16.78
CA LEU A 166 30.89 9.99 -17.86
C LEU A 166 30.74 11.50 -17.58
N LEU A 167 31.06 11.97 -16.36
CA LEU A 167 31.08 13.39 -16.01
C LEU A 167 32.50 13.93 -15.79
N LYS A 168 33.54 13.18 -16.19
CA LYS A 168 34.96 13.54 -15.95
C LYS A 168 35.34 14.93 -16.48
N LYS A 169 34.73 15.38 -17.58
CA LYS A 169 34.94 16.72 -18.17
C LYS A 169 33.88 17.75 -17.75
N THR A 170 32.82 17.33 -17.06
CA THR A 170 31.80 18.26 -16.56
C THR A 170 32.39 19.14 -15.49
N SER A 171 32.45 20.45 -15.76
CA SER A 171 32.98 21.45 -14.84
C SER A 171 31.92 21.88 -13.82
N ASP A 172 32.34 22.28 -12.62
CA ASP A 172 31.48 22.97 -11.66
C ASP A 172 31.92 24.44 -11.54
N PHE A 173 30.97 25.36 -11.40
CA PHE A 173 31.25 26.77 -11.12
C PHE A 173 30.40 27.26 -9.94
N ALA A 174 31.08 27.44 -8.80
CA ALA A 174 30.52 28.13 -7.64
C ALA A 174 30.47 29.64 -7.92
N ILE A 175 29.27 30.23 -7.91
CA ILE A 175 29.08 31.66 -8.09
C ILE A 175 28.05 32.21 -7.10
N LEU A 176 28.51 33.12 -6.24
CA LEU A 176 27.71 33.83 -5.25
C LEU A 176 28.00 35.31 -5.40
N LEU A 177 26.97 36.15 -5.54
CA LEU A 177 27.20 37.59 -5.66
C LEU A 177 27.43 38.20 -4.28
N PHE A 178 28.54 38.90 -4.10
CA PHE A 178 28.89 39.63 -2.87
C PHE A 178 27.78 40.61 -2.45
N GLU A 179 27.02 41.13 -3.43
CA GLU A 179 25.90 42.02 -3.23
C GLU A 179 24.64 41.31 -2.68
N SER A 180 24.54 39.99 -2.88
CA SER A 180 23.41 39.17 -2.42
C SER A 180 23.54 38.65 -0.98
N GLU A 181 24.72 38.79 -0.38
CA GLU A 181 24.97 38.42 1.01
C GLU A 181 24.29 39.34 2.02
N GLU A 182 23.98 38.85 3.23
CA GLU A 182 23.46 39.72 4.28
C GLU A 182 24.51 40.75 4.73
N VAL A 183 24.07 41.98 5.05
CA VAL A 183 24.92 43.03 5.66
C VAL A 183 25.48 42.59 7.03
N SER A 184 24.84 41.60 7.65
CA SER A 184 25.29 40.94 8.88
C SER A 184 26.52 40.05 8.69
N ASN A 185 26.75 39.53 7.47
CA ASN A 185 27.75 38.49 7.18
C ASN A 185 29.18 39.02 7.40
N ILE A 186 30.03 38.18 8.01
CA ILE A 186 31.45 38.44 8.26
C ILE A 186 32.17 38.80 6.95
N ILE A 187 31.85 38.11 5.84
CA ILE A 187 32.44 38.36 4.51
C ILE A 187 32.14 39.79 4.02
N ARG A 188 30.95 40.32 4.33
CA ARG A 188 30.58 41.72 4.00
C ARG A 188 31.18 42.77 4.95
N LYS A 189 31.65 42.36 6.12
CA LYS A 189 32.31 43.23 7.12
C LYS A 189 33.83 43.25 6.99
N GLY A 190 34.42 42.22 6.38
CA GLY A 190 35.85 42.17 6.07
C GLY A 190 36.17 43.00 4.81
N ASN A 191 37.32 43.68 4.82
CA ASN A 191 37.88 44.35 3.64
C ASN A 191 38.57 43.32 2.71
N HIS A 192 37.82 42.32 2.25
CA HIS A 192 38.35 41.30 1.34
C HIS A 192 38.58 41.87 -0.06
N SER A 193 39.75 41.57 -0.62
CA SER A 193 40.05 41.81 -2.03
C SER A 193 39.20 40.92 -2.93
N SER A 194 39.02 41.31 -4.19
CA SER A 194 38.27 40.48 -5.13
C SER A 194 38.95 39.14 -5.39
N ASP A 195 40.28 39.06 -5.33
CA ASP A 195 41.01 37.82 -5.57
C ASP A 195 40.83 36.81 -4.41
N GLU A 196 40.74 37.28 -3.16
CA GLU A 196 40.34 36.44 -2.02
C GLU A 196 38.90 35.93 -2.17
N LEU A 197 37.95 36.82 -2.49
CA LEU A 197 36.53 36.45 -2.66
C LEU A 197 36.32 35.45 -3.80
N ASN A 198 36.97 35.66 -4.95
CA ASN A 198 36.83 34.78 -6.11
C ASN A 198 37.35 33.35 -5.82
N GLY A 199 38.33 33.20 -4.92
CA GLY A 199 38.83 31.89 -4.47
C GLY A 199 37.77 31.05 -3.76
N ASP A 200 36.84 31.71 -3.06
CA ASP A 200 35.69 31.08 -2.40
C ASP A 200 34.42 31.02 -3.31
N GLY A 201 34.54 31.40 -4.59
CA GLY A 201 33.43 31.48 -5.53
C GLY A 201 32.49 32.68 -5.32
N ILE A 202 32.97 33.72 -4.63
CA ILE A 202 32.22 34.94 -4.35
C ILE A 202 32.70 36.05 -5.29
N PHE A 203 31.78 36.63 -6.06
CA PHE A 203 32.08 37.63 -7.09
C PHE A 203 31.31 38.92 -6.85
N LYS A 204 31.91 40.07 -7.15
CA LYS A 204 31.22 41.36 -7.11
C LYS A 204 30.46 41.59 -8.42
N ALA A 205 29.20 41.98 -8.34
CA ALA A 205 28.36 42.29 -9.49
C ALA A 205 28.86 43.52 -10.28
N CYS A 206 29.68 44.39 -9.66
CA CYS A 206 30.35 45.50 -10.34
C CYS A 206 31.64 45.10 -11.10
N GLU A 207 32.07 43.84 -11.03
CA GLU A 207 33.28 43.31 -11.71
C GLU A 207 32.89 42.15 -12.68
N PRO A 208 31.95 42.37 -13.63
CA PRO A 208 31.42 41.30 -14.49
C PRO A 208 32.48 40.64 -15.38
N GLU A 209 33.55 41.36 -15.73
CA GLU A 209 34.68 40.84 -16.50
C GLU A 209 35.41 39.69 -15.79
N ARG A 210 35.46 39.69 -14.45
CA ARG A 210 36.04 38.58 -13.68
C ARG A 210 35.17 37.33 -13.74
N ILE A 211 33.84 37.49 -13.71
CA ILE A 211 32.88 36.39 -13.89
C ILE A 211 32.99 35.84 -15.32
N SER A 212 33.08 36.73 -16.33
CA SER A 212 33.25 36.34 -17.73
C SER A 212 34.55 35.55 -17.95
N ALA A 213 35.67 36.01 -17.39
CA ALA A 213 36.96 35.33 -17.50
C ALA A 213 36.93 33.90 -16.92
N MET A 214 36.22 33.68 -15.80
CA MET A 214 36.01 32.34 -15.23
C MET A 214 35.21 31.44 -16.18
N TYR A 215 34.10 31.94 -16.73
CA TYR A 215 33.32 31.20 -17.72
C TYR A 215 34.14 30.89 -18.99
N GLU A 216 34.94 31.84 -19.49
CA GLU A 216 35.79 31.63 -20.68
C GLU A 216 36.87 30.58 -20.44
N SER A 217 37.48 30.57 -19.25
CA SER A 217 38.44 29.53 -18.84
C SER A 217 37.79 28.13 -18.86
N LEU A 218 36.62 27.98 -18.24
CA LEU A 218 35.90 26.71 -18.18
C LEU A 218 35.36 26.24 -19.54
N MET A 219 35.00 27.17 -20.44
CA MET A 219 34.50 26.84 -21.78
C MET A 219 35.59 26.61 -22.84
N LYS A 220 36.88 26.71 -22.47
CA LYS A 220 37.98 26.69 -23.45
C LYS A 220 37.99 25.42 -24.31
N GLU A 221 37.86 24.24 -23.69
CA GLU A 221 37.82 22.96 -24.41
C GLU A 221 36.50 22.74 -25.16
N HIS A 222 35.40 23.30 -24.66
CA HIS A 222 34.07 23.17 -25.27
C HIS A 222 33.99 23.78 -26.69
N LEU A 223 34.83 24.80 -26.97
CA LEU A 223 34.93 25.46 -28.28
C LEU A 223 35.52 24.54 -29.36
N GLU A 224 36.35 23.57 -28.98
CA GLU A 224 36.97 22.61 -29.90
C GLU A 224 36.02 21.46 -30.26
N HIS A 225 35.03 21.19 -29.41
CA HIS A 225 34.11 20.06 -29.51
C HIS A 225 32.65 20.45 -29.27
N PRO A 226 32.05 21.35 -30.09
CA PRO A 226 30.64 21.72 -29.93
C PRO A 226 29.70 20.55 -30.25
N ILE A 227 28.58 20.46 -29.52
CA ILE A 227 27.55 19.43 -29.71
C ILE A 227 26.72 19.76 -30.96
N PRO A 228 26.70 18.91 -32.00
CA PRO A 228 25.88 19.15 -33.19
C PRO A 228 24.40 18.85 -32.91
N LEU A 229 23.57 19.89 -32.93
CA LEU A 229 22.11 19.82 -32.80
C LEU A 229 21.48 19.34 -34.12
N LYS A 230 21.66 18.05 -34.41
CA LYS A 230 21.00 17.39 -35.54
C LYS A 230 19.51 17.24 -35.23
N PHE A 231 18.65 17.58 -36.19
CA PHE A 231 17.23 17.27 -36.16
C PHE A 231 16.91 16.22 -37.25
N LYS A 232 16.26 15.13 -36.88
CA LYS A 232 15.85 14.07 -37.83
C LYS A 232 14.36 14.15 -38.04
N LYS A 233 13.89 14.41 -39.26
CA LYS A 233 12.46 14.37 -39.57
C LYS A 233 11.96 12.92 -39.59
N PHE A 234 10.84 12.69 -38.91
CA PHE A 234 10.08 11.45 -39.02
C PHE A 234 8.63 11.80 -39.38
N LYS A 235 8.15 11.19 -40.45
CA LYS A 235 6.75 11.25 -40.85
C LYS A 235 5.91 10.36 -39.93
N CYS A 236 4.95 10.95 -39.22
CA CYS A 236 3.99 10.19 -38.46
C CYS A 236 3.03 9.44 -39.39
N GLU A 237 2.70 8.18 -39.08
CA GLU A 237 1.70 7.41 -39.83
C GLU A 237 0.25 7.79 -39.44
N LYS A 238 0.06 8.45 -38.29
CA LYS A 238 -1.26 8.73 -37.68
C LYS A 238 -1.69 10.19 -37.72
N CYS A 239 -0.77 11.12 -37.95
CA CYS A 239 -1.05 12.53 -38.17
C CYS A 239 -0.15 13.05 -39.32
N PRO A 240 -0.48 14.17 -39.97
CA PRO A 240 0.33 14.69 -41.08
C PRO A 240 1.65 15.36 -40.64
N GLU A 241 2.08 15.23 -39.37
CA GLU A 241 3.33 15.81 -38.89
C GLU A 241 4.54 15.05 -39.44
N ASP A 242 5.47 15.81 -40.04
CA ASP A 242 6.79 15.36 -40.49
C ASP A 242 7.84 16.23 -39.80
N THR A 243 8.27 15.80 -38.61
CA THR A 243 9.10 16.60 -37.70
C THR A 243 9.99 15.72 -36.83
N ASP A 244 10.90 16.35 -36.08
CA ASP A 244 11.72 15.64 -35.11
C ASP A 244 10.85 15.18 -33.92
N PRO A 245 11.04 13.96 -33.35
CA PRO A 245 10.14 13.45 -32.33
C PRO A 245 10.16 14.33 -31.07
N ARG A 246 11.29 14.99 -30.79
CA ARG A 246 11.45 15.96 -29.69
C ARG A 246 10.69 17.27 -29.92
N LEU A 247 10.28 17.56 -31.17
CA LEU A 247 9.53 18.75 -31.59
C LEU A 247 8.01 18.53 -31.76
N SER A 248 7.61 17.26 -31.86
CA SER A 248 6.22 16.82 -32.10
C SER A 248 5.27 17.18 -30.94
N VAL A 249 3.97 17.41 -31.22
CA VAL A 249 2.97 17.58 -30.14
C VAL A 249 2.63 16.23 -29.50
N ALA A 250 2.45 16.23 -28.17
CA ALA A 250 2.20 15.00 -27.39
C ALA A 250 0.99 14.15 -27.86
N LYS A 251 0.02 14.76 -28.58
CA LYS A 251 -1.25 14.15 -29.04
C LYS A 251 -1.11 12.80 -29.74
N CYS A 252 0.00 12.54 -30.44
CA CYS A 252 0.26 11.24 -31.08
C CYS A 252 1.56 10.56 -30.62
N HIS A 253 2.43 11.25 -29.87
CA HIS A 253 3.84 10.88 -29.78
C HIS A 253 4.36 10.52 -28.38
N LEU A 254 3.70 10.96 -27.30
CA LEU A 254 4.27 10.84 -25.94
C LEU A 254 3.40 10.10 -24.93
N ASP A 255 2.08 10.09 -25.12
CA ASP A 255 1.14 9.48 -24.17
C ASP A 255 1.23 7.95 -24.15
N GLY A 256 1.99 7.43 -23.18
CA GLY A 256 1.88 6.05 -22.72
C GLY A 256 0.70 5.88 -21.75
N GLU A 257 0.05 4.72 -21.79
CA GLU A 257 -0.78 4.19 -20.71
C GLU A 257 -0.25 2.82 -20.30
N PHE A 258 -0.44 2.44 -19.05
CA PHE A 258 -0.05 1.13 -18.55
C PHE A 258 -1.26 0.21 -18.59
N ILE A 259 -1.23 -0.81 -19.45
CA ILE A 259 -2.25 -1.86 -19.50
C ILE A 259 -1.72 -3.18 -18.96
N HIS A 260 -2.63 -4.00 -18.46
CA HIS A 260 -2.38 -5.43 -18.32
C HIS A 260 -2.68 -6.12 -19.64
N ASN A 261 -2.01 -7.24 -19.92
CA ASN A 261 -2.39 -8.10 -21.03
C ASN A 261 -3.80 -8.68 -20.79
N ASN A 262 -4.55 -8.98 -21.87
CA ASN A 262 -5.92 -9.48 -21.76
C ASN A 262 -6.02 -10.88 -21.12
N ASN A 263 -4.91 -11.63 -21.12
CA ASN A 263 -4.82 -12.94 -20.46
C ASN A 263 -4.93 -12.81 -18.93
N LYS A 264 -6.01 -13.36 -18.40
CA LYS A 264 -6.31 -13.41 -16.96
C LYS A 264 -6.09 -14.83 -16.46
N VAL A 265 -5.35 -14.96 -15.37
CA VAL A 265 -5.26 -16.19 -14.59
C VAL A 265 -5.99 -16.01 -13.27
N MET A 266 -6.81 -16.98 -12.90
CA MET A 266 -7.55 -16.96 -11.63
C MET A 266 -6.66 -17.53 -10.52
N ILE A 267 -6.44 -16.77 -9.45
CA ILE A 267 -5.66 -17.21 -8.28
C ILE A 267 -6.44 -17.02 -6.98
N HIS A 268 -5.97 -17.63 -5.89
CA HIS A 268 -6.43 -17.32 -4.54
C HIS A 268 -5.44 -16.38 -3.85
N LEU A 269 -5.91 -15.19 -3.44
CA LEU A 269 -5.13 -14.20 -2.69
C LEU A 269 -5.16 -14.42 -1.17
N GLY A 270 -6.12 -15.23 -0.70
CA GLY A 270 -6.28 -15.51 0.73
C GLY A 270 -5.45 -16.72 1.16
N ASN A 271 -4.90 -16.66 2.37
CA ASN A 271 -4.28 -17.80 3.04
C ASN A 271 -5.24 -18.99 3.14
N LYS A 272 -4.68 -20.19 3.25
CA LYS A 272 -5.44 -21.40 3.59
C LYS A 272 -5.76 -21.43 5.09
N GLU A 273 -6.97 -21.86 5.44
CA GLU A 273 -7.43 -22.08 6.80
C GLU A 273 -8.08 -23.46 6.93
N MET A 274 -7.80 -24.18 8.03
CA MET A 274 -8.42 -25.48 8.29
C MET A 274 -9.84 -25.27 8.83
N ARG A 275 -10.84 -25.90 8.20
CA ARG A 275 -12.25 -25.87 8.66
C ARG A 275 -12.87 -27.25 8.65
N HIS A 276 -14.03 -27.36 9.28
CA HIS A 276 -14.94 -28.49 9.12
C HIS A 276 -16.13 -28.01 8.27
N PRO A 277 -16.30 -28.49 7.02
CA PRO A 277 -17.31 -27.96 6.10
C PRO A 277 -18.73 -28.49 6.33
N LYS A 278 -18.86 -29.51 7.19
CA LYS A 278 -20.14 -30.15 7.53
C LYS A 278 -20.51 -29.86 8.97
N GLY A 279 -21.76 -30.18 9.32
CA GLY A 279 -22.32 -29.95 10.65
C GLY A 279 -21.61 -30.72 11.76
N THR A 280 -22.07 -30.49 12.99
CA THR A 280 -21.67 -31.26 14.16
C THR A 280 -22.81 -32.19 14.55
N TYR A 281 -22.52 -33.47 14.77
CA TYR A 281 -23.49 -34.46 15.19
C TYR A 281 -23.07 -35.10 16.51
N TRP A 282 -24.08 -35.44 17.32
CA TRP A 282 -23.90 -36.06 18.62
C TRP A 282 -23.84 -37.58 18.46
N CYS A 283 -22.79 -38.22 18.98
CA CYS A 283 -22.75 -39.69 19.10
C CYS A 283 -22.17 -40.18 20.44
N HIS A 284 -22.62 -41.35 20.90
CA HIS A 284 -22.05 -42.02 22.05
C HIS A 284 -20.87 -42.90 21.61
N THR A 285 -19.67 -42.62 22.12
CA THR A 285 -18.43 -43.33 21.75
C THR A 285 -18.07 -44.47 22.69
N GLU A 286 -18.75 -44.58 23.83
CA GLU A 286 -18.51 -45.62 24.83
C GLU A 286 -19.63 -46.66 24.83
N ALA A 287 -19.30 -47.90 25.22
CA ALA A 287 -20.30 -48.94 25.40
C ALA A 287 -21.33 -48.54 26.47
N LYS A 288 -22.58 -48.95 26.26
CA LYS A 288 -23.60 -48.84 27.31
C LYS A 288 -23.18 -49.69 28.51
N GLU A 289 -23.32 -49.13 29.70
CA GLU A 289 -23.29 -49.92 30.93
C GLU A 289 -24.71 -50.17 31.44
N LYS A 290 -24.86 -51.30 32.13
CA LYS A 290 -26.05 -51.59 32.90
C LYS A 290 -25.87 -51.05 34.32
N TYR A 291 -26.75 -50.15 34.72
CA TYR A 291 -26.77 -49.54 36.04
C TYR A 291 -28.15 -49.71 36.69
N HIS A 292 -28.20 -49.54 38.01
CA HIS A 292 -29.45 -49.36 38.74
C HIS A 292 -29.61 -47.85 39.02
N PRO A 293 -30.75 -47.22 38.71
CA PRO A 293 -30.96 -45.78 38.89
C PRO A 293 -31.17 -45.39 40.36
N GLU A 294 -31.63 -46.33 41.18
CA GLU A 294 -31.75 -46.18 42.62
C GLU A 294 -30.54 -46.79 43.32
N THR A 295 -30.18 -46.25 44.48
CA THR A 295 -29.22 -46.89 45.38
C THR A 295 -29.82 -48.16 45.97
N ALA A 296 -28.94 -49.14 46.23
CA ALA A 296 -29.33 -50.36 46.94
C ALA A 296 -29.97 -49.99 48.29
N SER A 297 -31.15 -50.55 48.56
CA SER A 297 -31.92 -50.28 49.77
C SER A 297 -32.54 -51.56 50.31
N LYS A 298 -32.97 -51.52 51.58
CA LYS A 298 -33.81 -52.57 52.17
C LYS A 298 -35.25 -52.29 51.84
N TYR A 299 -35.91 -53.24 51.19
CA TYR A 299 -37.35 -53.14 50.91
C TYR A 299 -38.02 -54.52 50.92
N HIS A 300 -39.34 -54.49 50.93
CA HIS A 300 -40.21 -55.66 50.86
C HIS A 300 -41.02 -55.61 49.56
N ILE A 301 -41.10 -56.75 48.90
CA ILE A 301 -41.97 -56.95 47.74
C ILE A 301 -43.42 -57.00 48.27
N ASN A 302 -44.27 -56.07 47.82
CA ASN A 302 -45.70 -55.95 48.14
C ASN A 302 -46.07 -55.67 49.63
N SER A 303 -46.01 -54.42 50.10
CA SER A 303 -46.67 -54.04 51.37
C SER A 303 -47.33 -52.66 51.35
N THR A 304 -48.59 -52.59 51.81
CA THR A 304 -49.42 -51.40 51.98
C THR A 304 -49.56 -51.03 53.47
N GLN A 305 -49.53 -49.74 53.80
CA GLN A 305 -49.68 -49.24 55.18
C GLN A 305 -51.14 -48.82 55.46
N ILE A 306 -51.61 -49.01 56.70
CA ILE A 306 -53.01 -48.80 57.11
C ILE A 306 -53.15 -47.95 58.38
N LEU A 307 -54.19 -47.11 58.40
CA LEU A 307 -54.31 -45.87 59.18
C LEU A 307 -54.85 -46.07 60.61
N ILE A 308 -54.11 -45.60 61.62
CA ILE A 308 -54.46 -45.75 63.05
C ILE A 308 -53.70 -44.65 63.85
N HIS A 309 -54.21 -44.05 64.95
CA HIS A 309 -53.65 -42.76 65.46
C HIS A 309 -53.93 -42.36 66.94
N LYS A 310 -52.93 -41.77 67.66
CA LYS A 310 -53.15 -40.86 68.83
C LYS A 310 -51.96 -39.90 69.17
N LYS A 311 -52.19 -38.58 69.00
CA LYS A 311 -51.64 -37.38 69.72
C LYS A 311 -50.13 -37.25 70.03
N SER A 312 -49.51 -36.07 70.03
CA SER A 312 -49.80 -34.75 69.43
C SER A 312 -48.58 -33.84 69.67
N GLY A 313 -47.93 -33.33 68.62
CA GLY A 313 -46.73 -32.49 68.76
C GLY A 313 -46.61 -31.50 67.59
N ARG A 314 -46.74 -30.20 67.91
CA ARG A 314 -46.81 -29.07 66.98
C ARG A 314 -45.75 -29.10 65.87
N SER A 315 -46.18 -29.08 64.61
CA SER A 315 -45.37 -28.65 63.48
C SER A 315 -46.24 -28.08 62.37
N SER A 316 -45.83 -26.93 61.83
CA SER A 316 -46.50 -26.21 60.75
C SER A 316 -45.78 -26.50 59.44
N ILE A 317 -46.48 -26.99 58.41
CA ILE A 317 -45.89 -27.20 57.08
C ILE A 317 -46.84 -26.63 56.01
N HIS A 318 -46.25 -25.89 55.08
CA HIS A 318 -46.90 -25.32 53.89
C HIS A 318 -46.78 -26.33 52.74
N THR A 319 -47.88 -26.69 52.07
CA THR A 319 -47.88 -27.64 50.92
C THR A 319 -48.02 -26.96 49.56
N GLY A 320 -47.63 -25.69 49.45
CA GLY A 320 -47.43 -25.01 48.18
C GLY A 320 -45.96 -25.06 47.75
N MET A 321 -45.67 -25.50 46.53
CA MET A 321 -44.35 -25.28 45.92
C MET A 321 -44.07 -23.78 45.81
N PHE A 322 -42.82 -23.38 46.05
CA PHE A 322 -42.33 -22.10 45.54
C PHE A 322 -42.40 -22.14 44.01
N CYS A 323 -43.09 -21.17 43.42
CA CYS A 323 -42.89 -20.86 42.01
C CYS A 323 -41.65 -19.98 41.93
N ASP A 324 -40.53 -20.53 41.44
CA ASP A 324 -39.29 -19.77 41.32
C ASP A 324 -39.47 -18.58 40.38
N GLY A 325 -38.98 -17.42 40.82
CA GLY A 325 -38.98 -16.20 40.01
C GLY A 325 -37.76 -16.19 39.10
N GLU A 326 -37.97 -16.37 37.79
CA GLU A 326 -36.87 -16.35 36.81
C GLU A 326 -36.23 -14.97 36.68
N GLU A 327 -34.89 -14.92 36.71
CA GLU A 327 -34.12 -13.76 36.26
C GLU A 327 -33.99 -13.81 34.73
N TYR A 328 -34.58 -12.84 34.02
CA TYR A 328 -34.47 -12.74 32.56
C TYR A 328 -33.68 -11.49 32.14
N GLU A 329 -32.66 -11.67 31.29
CA GLU A 329 -32.04 -10.55 30.55
C GLU A 329 -32.97 -10.11 29.42
N THR A 330 -33.44 -8.86 29.43
CA THR A 330 -34.03 -8.24 28.25
C THR A 330 -32.92 -7.71 27.34
N ARG A 331 -32.73 -8.34 26.17
CA ARG A 331 -31.93 -7.78 25.08
C ARG A 331 -32.86 -7.30 23.97
N ASP A 332 -32.88 -5.98 23.76
CA ASP A 332 -33.54 -5.40 22.60
C ASP A 332 -32.70 -5.71 21.34
N HIS A 333 -33.36 -6.31 20.34
CA HIS A 333 -32.76 -6.72 19.07
C HIS A 333 -33.35 -5.94 17.86
N SER A 334 -33.93 -4.76 18.10
CA SER A 334 -34.40 -3.88 17.03
C SER A 334 -33.24 -3.33 16.17
N ALA A 335 -33.41 -3.42 14.85
CA ALA A 335 -32.33 -3.22 13.87
C ALA A 335 -31.88 -1.75 13.67
N SER A 336 -32.51 -0.79 14.35
CA SER A 336 -32.26 0.66 14.20
C SER A 336 -31.21 1.22 15.18
N ALA A 337 -30.67 0.42 16.10
CA ALA A 337 -29.78 0.90 17.18
C ALA A 337 -28.31 1.17 16.78
N ASN A 338 -27.90 0.90 15.52
CA ASN A 338 -26.48 0.87 15.12
C ASN A 338 -25.96 2.08 14.33
N THR A 339 -26.78 3.10 14.07
CA THR A 339 -26.41 4.22 13.15
C THR A 339 -26.29 5.59 13.82
N LEU A 340 -26.56 5.72 15.13
CA LEU A 340 -26.27 6.95 15.90
C LEU A 340 -25.74 6.62 17.31
N ARG A 341 -24.41 6.57 17.42
CA ARG A 341 -23.67 6.70 18.69
C ARG A 341 -22.48 7.64 18.53
N ILE A 342 -22.79 8.89 18.22
CA ILE A 342 -21.88 10.02 18.35
C ILE A 342 -22.59 11.05 19.25
N ILE A 343 -21.93 11.41 20.36
CA ILE A 343 -22.26 12.45 21.37
C ILE A 343 -23.19 12.03 22.55
N THR A 344 -22.74 12.45 23.74
CA THR A 344 -23.36 12.52 25.09
C THR A 344 -23.69 11.27 25.92
N ILE A 345 -22.78 11.00 26.86
CA ILE A 345 -23.00 10.87 28.33
C ILE A 345 -24.31 10.20 28.80
N GLY A 346 -24.16 8.99 29.35
CA GLY A 346 -25.16 8.31 30.16
C GLY A 346 -24.66 6.93 30.57
N ILE A 347 -24.12 6.80 31.80
CA ILE A 347 -23.67 5.50 32.31
C ILE A 347 -24.92 4.69 32.68
N VAL A 348 -25.25 3.68 31.88
CA VAL A 348 -26.18 2.62 32.24
C VAL A 348 -25.36 1.48 32.83
N ASP A 349 -25.59 1.18 34.11
CA ASP A 349 -24.95 0.04 34.77
C ASP A 349 -25.36 -1.26 34.03
N ARG A 350 -24.35 -2.05 33.64
CA ARG A 350 -24.54 -3.28 32.87
C ARG A 350 -25.04 -4.45 33.74
N HIS A 351 -25.26 -4.23 35.04
CA HIS A 351 -25.60 -5.26 36.02
C HIS A 351 -26.85 -4.96 36.87
N ASP A 352 -27.72 -4.00 36.49
CA ASP A 352 -29.00 -3.75 37.18
C ASP A 352 -30.02 -4.90 36.95
N LYS A 353 -29.88 -5.97 37.73
CA LYS A 353 -30.80 -7.11 37.78
C LYS A 353 -32.00 -6.82 38.68
N LYS A 354 -33.11 -6.38 38.10
CA LYS A 354 -34.39 -6.23 38.83
C LYS A 354 -35.11 -7.57 38.96
N ARG A 355 -35.18 -8.11 40.19
CA ARG A 355 -36.01 -9.29 40.53
C ARG A 355 -37.48 -8.90 40.69
N LYS A 356 -38.39 -9.75 40.22
CA LYS A 356 -39.81 -9.70 40.63
C LYS A 356 -40.00 -10.33 42.01
N PRO A 357 -40.98 -9.88 42.82
CA PRO A 357 -41.34 -10.57 44.07
C PRO A 357 -41.90 -11.98 43.80
N SER A 358 -41.62 -12.92 44.70
CA SER A 358 -42.20 -14.27 44.69
C SER A 358 -43.53 -14.30 45.45
N TYR A 359 -44.51 -15.03 44.93
CA TYR A 359 -45.86 -15.20 45.50
C TYR A 359 -46.17 -16.68 45.75
N TYR A 360 -47.10 -16.99 46.67
CA TYR A 360 -47.63 -18.34 46.82
C TYR A 360 -48.83 -18.57 45.88
N SER A 361 -48.79 -19.68 45.15
CA SER A 361 -49.74 -20.02 44.08
C SER A 361 -51.18 -20.26 44.52
N CYS A 362 -51.45 -20.48 45.81
CA CYS A 362 -52.79 -20.78 46.32
C CYS A 362 -53.64 -19.53 46.65
N CYS A 363 -53.04 -18.35 46.83
CA CYS A 363 -53.78 -17.13 47.21
C CYS A 363 -53.27 -15.84 46.55
N GLY A 364 -52.09 -15.83 45.92
CA GLY A 364 -51.54 -14.65 45.23
C GLY A 364 -51.12 -13.49 46.15
N GLY A 365 -51.26 -13.62 47.47
CA GLY A 365 -50.80 -12.65 48.45
C GLY A 365 -49.27 -12.66 48.62
N ASP A 366 -48.74 -11.54 49.13
CA ASP A 366 -47.36 -11.49 49.60
C ASP A 366 -47.19 -12.22 50.95
N LYS A 367 -45.95 -12.33 51.44
CA LYS A 367 -45.59 -13.05 52.68
C LYS A 367 -46.24 -12.50 53.96
N SER A 368 -46.97 -11.38 53.90
CA SER A 368 -47.49 -10.63 55.05
C SER A 368 -49.01 -10.73 55.22
N SER A 369 -49.72 -11.37 54.29
CA SER A 369 -51.18 -11.34 54.21
C SER A 369 -51.89 -12.31 55.18
N PRO A 370 -52.74 -11.85 56.13
CA PRO A 370 -53.43 -12.71 57.08
C PRO A 370 -54.81 -13.16 56.57
N GLY A 371 -54.99 -14.46 56.31
CA GLY A 371 -56.33 -15.02 56.11
C GLY A 371 -56.38 -16.36 55.37
N CYS A 372 -56.63 -17.44 56.12
CA CYS A 372 -57.48 -18.57 55.69
C CYS A 372 -57.82 -19.43 56.91
N THR A 373 -59.10 -19.50 57.26
CA THR A 373 -59.64 -20.22 58.42
C THR A 373 -59.98 -21.67 58.08
N THR A 374 -59.77 -22.56 59.05
CA THR A 374 -59.97 -24.00 58.92
C THR A 374 -61.43 -24.41 59.09
N LYS A 375 -61.81 -25.50 58.40
CA LYS A 375 -63.02 -26.28 58.70
C LYS A 375 -62.68 -27.76 58.64
N SER A 376 -63.04 -28.51 59.67
CA SER A 376 -62.84 -29.96 59.77
C SER A 376 -64.18 -30.67 59.90
N VAL A 377 -64.42 -31.62 59.01
CA VAL A 377 -65.34 -32.75 59.14
C VAL A 377 -64.38 -33.96 59.12
N CYS A 378 -64.45 -34.97 59.99
CA CYS A 378 -65.63 -35.69 60.45
C CYS A 378 -65.44 -36.24 61.87
N CYS A 379 -66.55 -36.42 62.58
CA CYS A 379 -66.77 -37.38 63.65
C CYS A 379 -65.97 -37.18 64.95
N ASP A 380 -66.68 -36.49 65.84
CA ASP A 380 -66.76 -36.68 67.28
C ASP A 380 -66.58 -38.13 67.79
N GLU A 381 -66.07 -38.19 69.02
CA GLU A 381 -66.07 -39.29 70.01
C GLU A 381 -65.09 -40.48 69.86
N ASP A 382 -64.08 -40.40 70.75
CA ASP A 382 -63.37 -41.45 71.50
C ASP A 382 -62.42 -42.50 70.85
N GLN A 383 -61.15 -42.09 70.81
CA GLN A 383 -59.98 -42.81 71.32
C GLN A 383 -59.51 -44.15 70.70
N GLY A 384 -58.73 -44.02 69.62
CA GLY A 384 -57.28 -44.31 69.70
C GLY A 384 -56.70 -45.52 68.95
N CYS A 385 -55.50 -45.33 68.36
CA CYS A 385 -54.54 -46.39 67.98
C CYS A 385 -53.15 -45.83 67.53
N LYS A 386 -52.37 -46.50 66.65
CA LYS A 386 -51.05 -46.06 66.10
C LYS A 386 -50.78 -46.57 64.65
N LEU A 387 -50.35 -45.70 63.72
CA LEU A 387 -49.93 -46.08 62.35
C LEU A 387 -48.50 -46.64 62.35
N VAL A 388 -48.32 -47.76 61.66
CA VAL A 388 -47.10 -48.57 61.65
C VAL A 388 -46.57 -48.66 60.23
N PHE A 389 -45.29 -48.35 60.02
CA PHE A 389 -44.62 -48.65 58.75
C PHE A 389 -44.42 -50.16 58.66
N THR A 390 -45.00 -50.80 57.64
CA THR A 390 -45.12 -52.27 57.52
C THR A 390 -43.79 -53.04 57.55
N CYS A 391 -42.67 -52.43 57.14
CA CYS A 391 -41.45 -53.16 56.84
C CYS A 391 -40.43 -53.32 57.98
N CYS A 392 -40.51 -52.55 59.08
CA CYS A 392 -39.52 -52.63 60.18
C CYS A 392 -40.02 -51.93 61.47
N GLN A 393 -41.12 -52.38 62.07
CA GLN A 393 -41.41 -52.11 63.48
C GLN A 393 -41.39 -53.43 64.26
N GLU A 394 -40.17 -53.73 64.74
CA GLU A 394 -39.68 -54.95 65.42
C GLU A 394 -39.41 -56.15 64.48
N ASN A 395 -38.16 -56.65 64.59
CA ASN A 395 -37.56 -57.79 63.88
C ASN A 395 -37.59 -57.73 62.33
N GLY A 396 -36.52 -57.19 61.75
CA GLY A 396 -36.26 -57.10 60.30
C GLY A 396 -35.99 -58.45 59.59
N ILE A 397 -36.70 -59.51 59.96
CA ILE A 397 -36.66 -60.83 59.33
C ILE A 397 -37.55 -60.77 58.08
N GLY A 398 -36.95 -60.50 56.91
CA GLY A 398 -37.65 -60.46 55.62
C GLY A 398 -37.24 -59.33 54.67
N CYS A 399 -36.52 -58.31 55.15
CA CYS A 399 -35.93 -57.29 54.29
C CYS A 399 -34.90 -57.93 53.33
N LYS A 400 -35.09 -57.74 52.02
CA LYS A 400 -34.04 -58.01 51.04
C LYS A 400 -33.25 -56.73 50.80
N GLU A 401 -31.92 -56.85 50.75
CA GLU A 401 -31.05 -55.80 50.24
C GLU A 401 -30.94 -55.96 48.71
N GLY A 402 -31.36 -54.95 47.96
CA GLY A 402 -31.38 -55.00 46.50
C GLY A 402 -31.75 -53.67 45.86
N PHE A 403 -32.13 -53.70 44.58
CA PHE A 403 -32.49 -52.51 43.80
C PHE A 403 -33.98 -52.51 43.45
N GLN A 404 -34.74 -51.51 43.94
CA GLN A 404 -36.21 -51.44 43.79
C GLN A 404 -36.66 -51.45 42.32
N CYS A 405 -35.84 -50.93 41.39
CA CYS A 405 -36.12 -50.96 39.96
C CYS A 405 -36.33 -52.35 39.33
N CYS A 406 -35.93 -53.45 39.98
CA CYS A 406 -35.91 -54.78 39.34
C CYS A 406 -35.84 -56.02 40.25
N ASP A 407 -35.97 -55.89 41.58
CA ASP A 407 -35.94 -57.01 42.52
C ASP A 407 -34.66 -57.88 42.53
N LYS A 408 -33.54 -57.30 42.05
CA LYS A 408 -32.21 -57.94 42.07
C LYS A 408 -31.40 -57.60 43.33
N PRO A 409 -30.57 -58.53 43.84
CA PRO A 409 -29.73 -58.33 45.01
C PRO A 409 -28.57 -57.34 44.78
N VAL A 410 -27.93 -56.92 45.86
CA VAL A 410 -26.71 -56.09 45.80
C VAL A 410 -25.57 -56.86 45.13
N GLY A 411 -24.93 -56.24 44.14
CA GLY A 411 -23.86 -56.84 43.32
C GLY A 411 -24.33 -57.32 41.93
N ASP A 412 -25.65 -57.39 41.70
CA ASP A 412 -26.20 -57.87 40.43
C ASP A 412 -26.14 -56.80 39.32
N ILE A 413 -25.98 -57.23 38.06
CA ILE A 413 -25.89 -56.34 36.90
C ILE A 413 -27.17 -55.50 36.74
N GLY A 414 -26.98 -54.20 36.47
CA GLY A 414 -27.99 -53.14 36.38
C GLY A 414 -29.28 -53.43 35.60
N CYS A 415 -30.38 -52.84 36.04
CA CYS A 415 -31.70 -52.94 35.45
C CYS A 415 -31.93 -52.04 34.22
N LYS A 416 -31.22 -50.91 34.12
CA LYS A 416 -31.33 -49.95 33.00
C LYS A 416 -29.99 -49.83 32.28
N GLU A 417 -30.03 -49.45 31.01
CA GLU A 417 -28.83 -49.12 30.25
C GLU A 417 -28.62 -47.60 30.20
N ARG A 418 -27.37 -47.16 30.33
CA ARG A 418 -26.94 -45.78 30.05
C ARG A 418 -25.57 -45.79 29.36
N TYR A 419 -25.21 -44.70 28.70
CA TYR A 419 -23.86 -44.55 28.17
C TYR A 419 -22.89 -44.08 29.26
N LYS A 420 -21.77 -44.80 29.42
CA LYS A 420 -20.75 -44.51 30.44
C LYS A 420 -20.26 -43.06 30.42
N CYS A 421 -20.04 -42.52 29.22
CA CYS A 421 -19.45 -41.21 29.00
C CYS A 421 -20.22 -40.03 29.60
N CYS A 422 -21.54 -40.17 29.80
CA CYS A 422 -22.41 -39.06 30.20
C CYS A 422 -23.28 -39.33 31.43
N GLN A 423 -23.43 -40.60 31.84
CA GLN A 423 -24.36 -41.07 32.88
C GLN A 423 -25.85 -40.75 32.66
N ASP A 424 -26.16 -39.95 31.66
CA ASP A 424 -27.46 -39.58 31.13
C ASP A 424 -27.83 -40.47 29.93
N LEU A 425 -29.10 -40.51 29.54
CA LEU A 425 -29.58 -41.31 28.41
C LEU A 425 -29.21 -40.70 27.05
N GLU A 426 -29.00 -39.38 26.95
CA GLU A 426 -29.01 -38.66 25.66
C GLU A 426 -27.77 -37.81 25.32
N ARG A 427 -26.88 -37.51 26.28
CA ARG A 427 -25.80 -36.50 26.07
C ARG A 427 -24.46 -37.07 25.60
N CYS A 428 -24.39 -37.33 24.31
CA CYS A 428 -23.25 -37.76 23.50
C CYS A 428 -21.95 -36.92 23.61
N THR A 429 -20.90 -37.37 22.91
CA THR A 429 -19.81 -36.51 22.42
C THR A 429 -20.24 -35.82 21.12
N ASN A 430 -20.00 -34.51 20.97
CA ASN A 430 -20.25 -33.79 19.72
C ASN A 430 -19.06 -33.94 18.77
N LEU A 431 -19.29 -34.43 17.56
CA LEU A 431 -18.28 -34.70 16.52
C LEU A 431 -18.57 -33.94 15.24
N TYR A 432 -17.53 -33.58 14.47
CA TYR A 432 -17.70 -33.03 13.13
C TYR A 432 -18.03 -34.12 12.10
N GLU A 433 -19.09 -33.93 11.31
CA GLU A 433 -19.53 -34.89 10.29
C GLU A 433 -18.48 -35.20 9.21
N CYS A 434 -17.55 -34.28 8.90
CA CYS A 434 -16.54 -34.53 7.86
C CYS A 434 -15.51 -35.59 8.25
N CYS A 435 -15.12 -35.66 9.53
CA CYS A 435 -13.93 -36.40 9.96
C CYS A 435 -14.09 -37.18 11.27
N LYS A 436 -15.24 -37.05 11.94
CA LYS A 436 -15.54 -37.69 13.24
C LYS A 436 -14.58 -37.28 14.38
N LYS A 437 -13.86 -36.16 14.23
CA LYS A 437 -13.10 -35.51 15.30
C LYS A 437 -14.02 -34.76 16.26
N LYS A 438 -13.58 -34.47 17.48
CA LYS A 438 -14.38 -33.80 18.51
C LYS A 438 -14.53 -32.31 18.19
N VAL A 439 -15.66 -31.73 18.60
CA VAL A 439 -15.84 -30.27 18.51
C VAL A 439 -14.78 -29.56 19.35
N GLY A 440 -14.02 -28.66 18.70
CA GLY A 440 -12.81 -28.04 19.24
C GLY A 440 -11.51 -28.52 18.59
N ASP A 441 -11.49 -29.66 17.91
CA ASP A 441 -10.32 -30.12 17.14
C ASP A 441 -10.10 -29.26 15.89
N ASN A 442 -8.83 -29.10 15.48
CA ASN A 442 -8.44 -28.46 14.23
C ASN A 442 -9.21 -29.01 13.01
N GLY A 443 -9.52 -28.13 12.06
CA GLY A 443 -10.26 -28.44 10.84
C GLY A 443 -9.81 -29.70 10.09
N CYS A 444 -10.73 -30.34 9.39
CA CYS A 444 -10.48 -31.54 8.59
C CYS A 444 -10.02 -31.24 7.16
N GLU A 445 -10.39 -30.08 6.61
CA GLU A 445 -10.16 -29.70 5.22
C GLU A 445 -9.65 -28.25 5.12
N GLU A 446 -8.79 -27.99 4.13
CA GLU A 446 -8.28 -26.64 3.85
C GLU A 446 -9.25 -25.83 3.00
N PHE A 447 -9.47 -24.56 3.35
CA PHE A 447 -10.28 -23.60 2.58
C PHE A 447 -9.50 -22.31 2.34
N TYR A 448 -9.70 -21.68 1.18
CA TYR A 448 -9.11 -20.37 0.94
C TYR A 448 -9.92 -19.26 1.63
N THR A 449 -9.27 -18.52 2.53
CA THR A 449 -9.88 -17.40 3.27
C THR A 449 -10.60 -16.38 2.37
N CYS A 450 -10.15 -16.21 1.12
CA CYS A 450 -10.71 -15.26 0.13
C CYS A 450 -12.15 -15.54 -0.31
N CYS A 451 -12.57 -16.80 -0.35
CA CYS A 451 -13.80 -17.22 -1.03
C CYS A 451 -14.52 -18.41 -0.38
N LYS A 452 -13.89 -19.04 0.62
CA LYS A 452 -14.37 -20.23 1.34
C LYS A 452 -14.63 -21.45 0.46
N ARG A 453 -14.02 -21.52 -0.73
CA ARG A 453 -13.90 -22.75 -1.54
C ARG A 453 -12.83 -23.68 -0.97
N SER A 454 -12.99 -24.98 -1.20
CA SER A 454 -12.02 -26.01 -0.79
C SER A 454 -10.68 -25.80 -1.50
N ALA A 455 -9.57 -26.10 -0.84
CA ALA A 455 -8.24 -26.04 -1.46
C ALA A 455 -8.06 -27.06 -2.59
N ASN A 456 -8.94 -28.05 -2.68
CA ASN A 456 -9.00 -29.04 -3.77
C ASN A 456 -9.68 -28.52 -5.04
N GLU A 457 -10.34 -27.36 -5.00
CA GLU A 457 -10.86 -26.69 -6.20
C GLU A 457 -9.75 -25.82 -6.82
N PRO A 458 -9.20 -26.14 -8.00
CA PRO A 458 -8.07 -25.41 -8.57
C PRO A 458 -8.45 -24.04 -9.16
N GLN A 459 -9.73 -23.69 -9.19
CA GLN A 459 -10.22 -22.46 -9.83
C GLN A 459 -10.20 -21.28 -8.85
N GLY A 460 -9.21 -20.40 -9.03
CA GLY A 460 -8.98 -19.21 -8.23
C GLY A 460 -10.17 -18.26 -8.08
N CYS A 461 -10.14 -17.47 -6.99
CA CYS A 461 -11.18 -16.49 -6.63
C CYS A 461 -10.98 -15.08 -7.22
N TYR A 462 -9.75 -14.70 -7.64
CA TYR A 462 -9.44 -13.36 -8.17
C TYR A 462 -8.72 -13.43 -9.53
N PRO A 463 -9.09 -12.59 -10.52
CA PRO A 463 -8.38 -12.45 -11.79
C PRO A 463 -7.16 -11.55 -11.65
N VAL A 464 -5.98 -12.09 -11.91
CA VAL A 464 -4.73 -11.33 -12.04
C VAL A 464 -4.17 -11.41 -13.45
N CYS A 465 -3.36 -10.42 -13.83
CA CYS A 465 -2.64 -10.43 -15.09
C CYS A 465 -1.64 -11.60 -15.11
N GLU A 466 -1.67 -12.41 -16.16
CA GLU A 466 -0.78 -13.57 -16.34
C GLU A 466 0.70 -13.20 -16.23
N ASP A 467 1.09 -12.09 -16.86
CA ASP A 467 2.48 -11.62 -16.95
C ASP A 467 3.08 -11.14 -15.62
N CYS A 468 2.29 -10.45 -14.78
CA CYS A 468 2.82 -9.73 -13.60
C CYS A 468 2.18 -10.09 -12.26
N ARG A 469 1.14 -10.94 -12.27
CA ARG A 469 0.39 -11.40 -11.08
C ARG A 469 -0.26 -10.30 -10.23
N LYS A 470 -0.36 -9.06 -10.73
CA LYS A 470 -1.14 -7.97 -10.09
C LYS A 470 -2.61 -8.01 -10.53
N GLU A 471 -3.47 -7.42 -9.71
CA GLU A 471 -4.90 -7.26 -10.00
C GLU A 471 -5.15 -6.48 -11.30
N HIS A 472 -6.14 -6.90 -12.08
CA HIS A 472 -6.49 -6.21 -13.33
C HIS A 472 -7.00 -4.76 -13.16
N SER A 473 -7.43 -4.41 -11.96
CA SER A 473 -7.81 -3.07 -11.49
C SER A 473 -6.61 -2.17 -11.18
N SER A 474 -5.42 -2.74 -10.96
CA SER A 474 -4.21 -1.95 -10.67
C SER A 474 -3.60 -1.35 -11.93
N LYS A 475 -2.66 -0.40 -11.77
CA LYS A 475 -1.82 0.08 -12.87
C LYS A 475 -1.20 -1.09 -13.64
N GLY A 476 -1.30 -1.06 -14.96
CA GLY A 476 -0.85 -2.12 -15.86
C GLY A 476 0.64 -2.45 -15.77
N CYS A 477 1.01 -3.63 -16.24
CA CYS A 477 2.40 -4.09 -16.30
C CYS A 477 3.15 -3.76 -17.58
N LYS A 478 2.44 -3.45 -18.68
CA LYS A 478 3.02 -3.13 -19.98
C LYS A 478 2.64 -1.71 -20.37
N GLU A 479 3.62 -0.88 -20.67
CA GLU A 479 3.37 0.43 -21.25
C GLU A 479 2.99 0.26 -22.73
N VAL A 480 1.86 0.84 -23.14
CA VAL A 480 1.42 0.94 -24.53
C VAL A 480 1.21 2.40 -24.88
N CYS A 481 1.38 2.77 -26.15
CA CYS A 481 0.97 4.11 -26.59
C CYS A 481 -0.57 4.22 -26.57
N LYS A 482 -1.13 5.25 -25.91
CA LYS A 482 -2.58 5.49 -25.85
C LYS A 482 -3.25 5.49 -27.22
N GLY A 483 -2.57 6.02 -28.24
CA GLY A 483 -3.06 6.17 -29.60
C GLY A 483 -2.79 4.99 -30.56
N CYS A 484 -1.82 4.11 -30.27
CA CYS A 484 -1.51 2.95 -31.12
C CYS A 484 -1.81 1.58 -30.45
N LYS A 485 -2.00 1.54 -29.12
CA LYS A 485 -2.20 0.36 -28.25
C LYS A 485 -1.15 -0.76 -28.41
N LYS A 486 -0.13 -0.61 -29.26
CA LYS A 486 1.06 -1.46 -29.28
C LYS A 486 1.90 -1.23 -28.02
N ILE A 487 2.52 -2.29 -27.54
CA ILE A 487 3.51 -2.28 -26.45
C ILE A 487 4.69 -1.40 -26.86
N ARG A 488 5.12 -0.49 -25.98
CA ARG A 488 6.45 0.12 -26.04
C ARG A 488 7.46 -0.93 -25.59
N SER A 489 8.17 -1.54 -26.54
CA SER A 489 9.45 -2.17 -26.25
C SER A 489 10.43 -1.10 -25.75
N GLU A 490 11.37 -1.47 -24.88
CA GLU A 490 12.23 -0.50 -24.17
C GLU A 490 13.10 0.39 -25.08
N ASN A 491 13.23 0.05 -26.37
CA ASN A 491 14.02 0.80 -27.34
C ASN A 491 13.20 1.47 -28.46
N ASP A 492 11.87 1.28 -28.52
CA ASP A 492 11.12 1.65 -29.74
C ASP A 492 9.71 2.21 -29.52
N GLY A 493 9.44 3.37 -30.14
CA GLY A 493 8.09 3.88 -30.31
C GLY A 493 7.32 3.12 -31.40
N CYS A 494 6.14 2.55 -31.06
CA CYS A 494 5.17 1.88 -31.96
C CYS A 494 5.80 1.11 -33.16
N GLU A 495 6.78 0.24 -32.89
CA GLU A 495 7.80 -0.21 -33.84
C GLU A 495 7.36 -0.99 -35.12
N LYS A 496 8.35 -1.09 -36.03
CA LYS A 496 8.61 -2.01 -37.14
C LYS A 496 7.98 -1.73 -38.50
N VAL A 497 8.61 -0.80 -39.23
CA VAL A 497 8.80 -0.93 -40.68
C VAL A 497 10.31 -1.07 -40.95
N ARG A 498 10.71 -2.08 -41.74
CA ARG A 498 12.08 -2.16 -42.26
C ARG A 498 12.30 -0.99 -43.22
N HIS A 499 13.20 -0.07 -42.90
CA HIS A 499 13.61 0.98 -43.82
C HIS A 499 14.34 0.36 -45.02
N ASN A 500 13.64 0.24 -46.14
CA ASN A 500 14.23 -0.15 -47.41
C ASN A 500 14.91 1.10 -48.00
N PHE A 501 16.18 1.35 -47.64
CA PHE A 501 16.93 2.50 -48.11
C PHE A 501 17.26 2.35 -49.61
N PRO A 502 16.74 3.19 -50.51
CA PRO A 502 17.22 3.23 -51.88
C PRO A 502 18.53 4.01 -51.91
N GLY A 503 19.66 3.33 -51.66
CA GLY A 503 20.99 3.97 -51.74
C GLY A 503 22.11 3.35 -50.91
N ALA A 504 21.84 2.38 -50.03
CA ALA A 504 22.91 1.65 -49.34
C ALA A 504 23.50 0.58 -50.27
N GLN A 505 24.54 0.93 -51.04
CA GLN A 505 25.33 -0.07 -51.75
C GLN A 505 26.03 -1.01 -50.76
N ASN A 506 26.05 -2.30 -51.10
CA ASN A 506 26.59 -3.35 -50.25
C ASN A 506 28.10 -3.18 -50.03
N TYR A 507 28.51 -2.95 -48.78
CA TYR A 507 29.82 -3.42 -48.33
C TYR A 507 29.65 -4.79 -47.67
N SER A 508 29.50 -5.80 -48.53
CA SER A 508 29.70 -7.19 -48.13
C SER A 508 31.20 -7.40 -47.93
N TRP A 509 31.61 -7.53 -46.68
CA TRP A 509 32.91 -8.12 -46.36
C TRP A 509 32.79 -9.62 -46.65
N ILE A 510 33.29 -10.03 -47.81
CA ILE A 510 33.49 -11.44 -48.13
C ILE A 510 34.60 -11.97 -47.23
N LEU A 511 34.31 -13.08 -46.56
CA LEU A 511 35.31 -13.96 -45.99
C LEU A 511 36.09 -14.58 -47.16
N ASP A 512 37.33 -14.17 -47.38
CA ASP A 512 38.28 -14.92 -48.20
C ASP A 512 39.31 -15.58 -47.28
N ASP A 513 39.03 -16.83 -46.92
CA ASP A 513 40.01 -17.75 -46.35
C ASP A 513 40.80 -18.40 -47.49
N ASN A 514 42.09 -18.08 -47.56
CA ASN A 514 43.16 -18.85 -48.21
C ASN A 514 43.09 -19.09 -49.74
N ARG A 515 44.09 -18.53 -50.46
CA ARG A 515 44.87 -19.33 -51.44
C ARG A 515 46.23 -18.72 -51.82
N VAL A 516 47.27 -19.55 -51.59
CA VAL A 516 48.68 -19.48 -52.03
C VAL A 516 49.52 -18.35 -51.43
#